data_AF-A0A445ARE1-F1
#
_entry.id   AF-A0A445ARE1-F1
#
_cell.length_a   1.000
_cell.length_b   1.000
_cell.length_c   1.000
_cell.angle_alpha   90.00
_cell.angle_beta   90.00
_cell.angle_gamma   90.00
#
_symmetry.space_group_name_H-M   'P 1'
#
loop_
_entity.id
_entity.type
_entity.pdbx_description
1 polymer ?
#
loop_
_entity_poly.entity_id
_entity_poly.type
_entity_poly.pdbx_seq_one_letter_code
_entity_poly.pdbx_strand_id
1 'polypeptide(L)'
;MMCGRAGRPPFDDTGLVIIMTRRETVHLYENLLNGCEVVESQLLPCVTEHLLAEIVQLTVTDITKAIEWLQCSYLYVRMKKNPENYSIKKGISGDRLVKHVQGAIVVLHYAMLDICVKKVNELSQHQMVEIDKDGFLLSPLDPGRLMTVLFEI
;
A
#
# COMPACT_ATOMS: atom_id res chain seq x y z
N MET A 1 16.12 -16.48 5.24
CA MET A 1 15.73 -17.82 4.74
C MET A 1 16.32 -18.90 5.65
N MET A 2 15.47 -19.66 6.36
CA MET A 2 15.91 -20.75 7.25
C MET A 2 15.55 -22.14 6.68
N CYS A 3 14.32 -22.34 6.19
CA CYS A 3 13.88 -23.61 5.61
C CYS A 3 14.59 -23.98 4.29
N GLY A 4 14.87 -23.01 3.42
CA GLY A 4 15.57 -23.23 2.14
C GLY A 4 17.03 -23.67 2.26
N ARG A 5 17.56 -23.81 3.49
CA ARG A 5 18.91 -24.32 3.77
C ARG A 5 18.89 -25.76 4.31
N ALA A 6 17.72 -26.38 4.44
CA ALA A 6 17.61 -27.75 4.92
C ALA A 6 17.91 -28.75 3.80
N GLY A 7 18.89 -29.62 4.06
CA GLY A 7 19.45 -30.53 3.06
C GLY A 7 20.61 -29.89 2.29
N ARG A 8 21.63 -30.69 2.00
CA ARG A 8 22.79 -30.28 1.19
C ARG A 8 22.67 -30.95 -0.18
N PRO A 9 22.31 -30.22 -1.25
CA PRO A 9 22.38 -30.76 -2.61
C PRO A 9 23.87 -30.82 -2.97
N PRO A 10 24.59 -31.97 -2.87
CA PRO A 10 24.39 -33.29 -3.48
C PRO A 10 24.65 -34.48 -2.51
N PHE A 11 24.57 -34.23 -1.20
CA PHE A 11 24.94 -35.19 -0.14
C PHE A 11 23.74 -35.78 0.60
N ASP A 12 22.61 -35.07 0.64
CA ASP A 12 21.41 -35.50 1.37
C ASP A 12 20.26 -35.71 0.37
N ASP A 13 19.61 -36.88 0.41
CA ASP A 13 18.46 -37.20 -0.46
C ASP A 13 17.19 -36.42 -0.05
N THR A 14 17.10 -36.02 1.21
CA THR A 14 15.98 -35.25 1.78
C THR A 14 16.48 -34.21 2.79
N GLY A 15 15.78 -33.09 2.89
CA GLY A 15 15.99 -32.08 3.93
C GLY A 15 14.88 -32.13 4.97
N LEU A 16 15.23 -32.01 6.26
CA LEU A 16 14.27 -31.92 7.36
C LEU A 16 14.30 -30.52 7.98
N VAL A 17 13.13 -29.91 8.15
CA VAL A 17 12.94 -28.65 8.88
C VAL A 17 12.01 -28.92 10.05
N ILE A 18 12.42 -28.54 11.25
CA ILE A 18 11.58 -28.59 12.46
C ILE A 18 11.28 -27.14 12.87
N ILE A 19 10.00 -26.78 12.87
CA ILE A 19 9.52 -25.47 13.33
C ILE A 19 8.89 -25.66 14.71
N MET A 20 9.53 -25.10 15.74
CA MET A 20 8.97 -25.05 17.09
C MET A 20 8.20 -23.75 17.27
N THR A 21 6.90 -23.83 17.57
CA THR A 21 6.02 -22.67 17.71
C THR A 21 4.88 -22.93 18.71
N ARG A 22 4.07 -21.91 18.99
CA ARG A 22 2.87 -22.04 19.84
C ARG A 22 1.78 -22.80 19.10
N ARG A 23 0.89 -23.45 19.83
CA ARG A 23 -0.20 -24.22 19.23
C ARG A 23 -1.12 -23.35 18.35
N GLU A 24 -1.35 -22.09 18.74
CA GLU A 24 -2.18 -21.15 17.98
C GLU A 24 -1.58 -20.77 16.62
N THR A 25 -0.25 -20.82 16.47
CA THR A 25 0.46 -20.32 15.28
C THR A 25 0.86 -21.42 14.30
N VAL A 26 0.57 -22.70 14.59
CA VAL A 26 0.92 -23.84 13.71
C VAL A 26 0.36 -23.64 12.29
N HIS A 27 -0.91 -23.25 12.18
CA HIS A 27 -1.59 -23.06 10.90
C HIS A 27 -0.90 -22.00 10.00
N LEU A 28 -0.33 -20.95 10.59
CA LEU A 28 0.41 -19.92 9.85
C LEU A 28 1.60 -20.53 9.09
N TYR A 29 2.38 -21.37 9.77
CA TYR A 29 3.55 -22.02 9.16
C TYR A 29 3.16 -23.11 8.16
N GLU A 30 2.07 -23.83 8.40
CA GLU A 30 1.53 -24.78 7.43
C GLU A 30 1.10 -24.10 6.13
N ASN A 31 0.36 -22.99 6.23
CA ASN A 31 -0.06 -22.22 5.05
C ASN A 31 1.15 -21.63 4.30
N LEU A 32 2.13 -21.11 5.05
CA LEU A 32 3.36 -20.54 4.49
C LEU A 32 4.17 -21.59 3.70
N LEU A 33 4.34 -22.79 4.26
CA LEU A 33 5.09 -23.88 3.62
C LEU A 33 4.36 -24.47 2.40
N ASN A 34 3.03 -24.52 2.44
CA ASN A 34 2.21 -24.98 1.32
C ASN A 34 2.03 -23.90 0.23
N GLY A 35 2.52 -22.68 0.45
CA GLY A 35 2.32 -21.55 -0.47
C GLY A 35 0.85 -21.12 -0.59
N CYS A 36 0.03 -21.45 0.41
CA CYS A 36 -1.40 -21.13 0.43
C CYS A 36 -1.68 -19.71 0.95
N GLU A 37 -0.70 -19.04 1.54
CA GLU A 37 -0.86 -17.66 1.98
C GLU A 37 -0.97 -16.69 0.80
N VAL A 38 -2.09 -15.96 0.76
CA VAL A 38 -2.29 -14.87 -0.20
C VAL A 38 -1.55 -13.65 0.30
N VAL A 39 -0.53 -13.21 -0.44
CA VAL A 39 0.17 -11.95 -0.15
C VAL A 39 -0.76 -10.77 -0.43
N GLU A 40 -0.95 -9.93 0.58
CA GLU A 40 -1.70 -8.67 0.50
C GLU A 40 -0.74 -7.47 0.56
N SER A 41 -1.19 -6.31 0.07
CA SER A 41 -0.40 -5.09 0.11
C SER A 41 -0.45 -4.46 1.50
N GLN A 42 0.74 -4.11 2.01
CA GLN A 42 0.92 -3.35 3.25
C GLN A 42 1.17 -1.86 2.98
N LEU A 43 0.96 -1.40 1.74
CA LEU A 43 1.22 -0.01 1.39
C LEU A 43 0.22 0.94 2.06
N LEU A 44 -1.08 0.58 2.10
CA LEU A 44 -2.17 1.46 2.53
C LEU A 44 -1.93 2.18 3.88
N PRO A 45 -1.46 1.50 4.96
CA PRO A 45 -1.14 2.15 6.22
C PRO A 45 0.01 3.17 6.16
N CYS A 46 0.96 2.98 5.24
CA CYS A 46 2.18 3.79 5.11
C CYS A 46 2.19 4.64 3.82
N VAL A 47 1.03 4.80 3.14
CA VAL A 47 0.95 5.56 1.88
C VAL A 47 1.40 7.00 2.09
N THR A 48 1.08 7.60 3.25
CA THR A 48 1.34 9.00 3.54
C THR A 48 2.84 9.30 3.45
N GLU A 49 3.66 8.46 4.04
CA GLU A 49 5.10 8.60 4.12
C GLU A 49 5.77 8.38 2.76
N HIS A 50 5.38 7.31 2.06
CA HIS A 50 5.92 7.04 0.72
C HIS A 50 5.48 8.08 -0.30
N LEU A 51 4.24 8.57 -0.21
CA LEU A 51 3.76 9.63 -1.08
C LEU A 51 4.55 10.94 -0.84
N LEU A 52 4.84 11.27 0.42
CA LEU A 52 5.69 12.41 0.75
C LEU A 52 7.09 12.28 0.15
N ALA A 53 7.71 11.10 0.26
CA ALA A 53 9.03 10.84 -0.31
C ALA A 53 9.05 11.10 -1.83
N GLU A 54 8.04 10.63 -2.54
CA GLU A 54 7.91 10.80 -4.00
C GLU A 54 7.62 12.25 -4.41
N ILE A 55 6.91 13.02 -3.56
CA ILE A 55 6.72 14.46 -3.75
C ILE A 55 8.04 15.21 -3.53
N VAL A 56 8.81 14.86 -2.50
CA VAL A 56 10.12 15.45 -2.21
C VAL A 56 11.12 15.16 -3.34
N GLN A 57 11.08 13.96 -3.91
CA GLN A 57 11.89 13.54 -5.06
C GLN A 57 11.40 14.12 -6.41
N LEU A 58 10.27 14.83 -6.42
CA LEU A 58 9.64 15.43 -7.60
C LEU A 58 9.13 14.40 -8.64
N THR A 59 9.02 13.12 -8.28
CA THR A 59 8.34 12.10 -9.09
C THR A 59 6.84 12.42 -9.16
N VAL A 60 6.26 12.78 -8.01
CA VAL A 60 4.85 13.18 -7.88
C VAL A 60 4.78 14.69 -7.71
N THR A 61 4.41 15.39 -8.79
CA THR A 61 4.34 16.86 -8.83
C THR A 61 2.94 17.41 -8.58
N ASP A 62 1.92 16.57 -8.72
CA ASP A 62 0.52 16.96 -8.70
C ASP A 62 -0.36 15.77 -8.30
N ILE A 63 -1.64 16.06 -8.03
CA ILE A 63 -2.61 15.04 -7.60
C ILE A 63 -2.82 13.96 -8.69
N THR A 64 -2.73 14.32 -9.97
CA THR A 64 -2.91 13.35 -11.07
C THR A 64 -1.79 12.32 -11.05
N LYS A 65 -0.54 12.78 -10.94
CA LYS A 65 0.62 11.89 -10.78
C LYS A 65 0.57 11.06 -9.50
N ALA A 66 0.04 11.60 -8.41
CA ALA A 66 -0.14 10.83 -7.17
C ALA A 66 -1.07 9.63 -7.39
N ILE A 67 -2.16 9.84 -8.15
CA ILE A 67 -3.10 8.77 -8.50
C ILE A 67 -2.43 7.74 -9.42
N GLU A 68 -1.71 8.19 -10.45
CA GLU A 68 -0.97 7.30 -11.36
C GLU A 68 0.06 6.45 -10.60
N TRP A 69 0.78 7.06 -9.65
CA TRP A 69 1.72 6.37 -8.77
C TRP A 69 1.03 5.28 -7.93
N LEU A 70 -0.12 5.58 -7.30
CA LEU A 70 -0.92 4.57 -6.59
C LEU A 70 -1.43 3.47 -7.52
N GLN A 71 -1.84 3.79 -8.74
CA GLN A 71 -2.33 2.83 -9.72
C GLN A 71 -1.24 1.86 -10.20
N CYS A 72 0.02 2.30 -10.24
CA CYS A 72 1.17 1.46 -10.57
C CYS A 72 1.61 0.54 -9.42
N SER A 73 1.04 0.68 -8.23
CA SER A 73 1.46 -0.07 -7.03
C SER A 73 0.81 -1.46 -6.92
N TYR A 74 1.41 -2.33 -6.09
CA TYR A 74 0.81 -3.62 -5.73
C TYR A 74 -0.52 -3.47 -4.97
N LEU A 75 -0.73 -2.34 -4.28
CA LEU A 75 -1.98 -2.01 -3.62
C LEU A 75 -3.15 -1.97 -4.62
N TYR A 76 -2.97 -1.31 -5.77
CA TYR A 76 -4.01 -1.26 -6.82
C TYR A 76 -4.39 -2.66 -7.34
N VAL A 77 -3.38 -3.51 -7.58
CA VAL A 77 -3.59 -4.89 -8.04
C VAL A 77 -4.39 -5.69 -7.01
N ARG A 78 -4.06 -5.55 -5.71
CA ARG A 78 -4.75 -6.26 -4.64
C ARG A 78 -6.14 -5.72 -4.36
N MET A 79 -6.35 -4.41 -4.40
CA MET A 79 -7.68 -3.79 -4.25
C MET A 79 -8.64 -4.23 -5.37
N LYS A 80 -8.14 -4.45 -6.59
CA LYS A 80 -8.95 -5.02 -7.69
C LYS A 80 -9.35 -6.49 -7.44
N LYS A 81 -8.48 -7.28 -6.81
CA LYS A 81 -8.72 -8.72 -6.55
C LYS A 81 -9.51 -8.98 -5.27
N ASN A 82 -9.28 -8.18 -4.22
CA ASN A 82 -9.86 -8.36 -2.89
C ASN A 82 -10.23 -7.01 -2.26
N PRO A 83 -11.24 -6.29 -2.81
CA PRO A 83 -11.60 -4.94 -2.36
C PRO A 83 -12.07 -4.86 -0.91
N GLU A 84 -12.65 -5.93 -0.35
CA GLU A 84 -13.16 -5.97 1.03
C GLU A 84 -12.05 -5.80 2.05
N ASN A 85 -10.86 -6.34 1.77
CA ASN A 85 -9.70 -6.27 2.66
C ASN A 85 -9.20 -4.83 2.87
N TYR A 86 -9.50 -3.93 1.94
CA TYR A 86 -9.05 -2.54 1.96
C TYR A 86 -10.17 -1.56 2.34
N SER A 87 -11.28 -2.04 2.90
CA SER A 87 -12.39 -1.20 3.42
C SER A 87 -12.98 -0.18 2.42
N ILE A 88 -12.84 -0.43 1.12
CA ILE A 88 -13.30 0.46 0.03
C ILE A 88 -14.80 0.78 0.13
N LYS A 89 -15.58 -0.08 0.80
CA LYS A 89 -17.02 0.07 0.99
C LYS A 89 -17.46 1.03 2.11
N LYS A 90 -16.60 1.42 3.05
CA LYS A 90 -17.00 2.21 4.24
C LYS A 90 -16.74 3.72 4.13
N GLY A 91 -15.83 4.15 3.26
CA GLY A 91 -15.51 5.57 3.05
C GLY A 91 -16.54 6.35 2.23
N ILE A 92 -17.41 5.66 1.49
CA ILE A 92 -18.50 6.26 0.71
C ILE A 92 -19.76 6.31 1.59
N SER A 93 -19.67 7.02 2.71
CA SER A 93 -20.83 7.33 3.55
C SER A 93 -21.64 8.44 2.89
N GLY A 94 -22.44 8.06 1.88
CA GLY A 94 -23.37 8.94 1.19
C GLY A 94 -23.24 8.85 -0.33
N ASP A 95 -23.77 7.79 -0.95
CA ASP A 95 -25.02 7.98 -1.71
C ASP A 95 -25.60 6.62 -2.14
N ARG A 96 -26.93 6.55 -2.15
CA ARG A 96 -27.71 5.39 -2.61
C ARG A 96 -27.67 5.25 -4.15
N LEU A 97 -26.76 5.97 -4.83
CA LEU A 97 -26.62 6.06 -6.29
C LEU A 97 -25.49 5.19 -6.88
N VAL A 98 -24.46 4.81 -6.11
CA VAL A 98 -23.31 4.06 -6.66
C VAL A 98 -23.66 2.58 -6.94
N LYS A 99 -24.80 2.10 -6.43
CA LYS A 99 -25.20 0.67 -6.53
C LYS A 99 -25.74 0.24 -7.89
N HIS A 100 -26.04 1.15 -8.83
CA HIS A 100 -26.78 0.76 -10.04
C HIS A 100 -26.08 1.01 -11.39
N VAL A 101 -24.97 1.77 -11.48
CA VAL A 101 -24.42 2.14 -12.81
C VAL A 101 -22.88 2.16 -12.93
N GLN A 102 -22.10 2.23 -11.85
CA GLN A 102 -20.65 2.42 -11.99
C GLN A 102 -19.89 1.08 -11.99
N GLY A 103 -19.29 0.72 -13.13
CA GLY A 103 -18.46 -0.48 -13.27
C GLY A 103 -17.31 -0.53 -12.25
N ALA A 104 -16.91 -1.74 -11.84
CA ALA A 104 -15.93 -1.97 -10.76
C ALA A 104 -14.60 -1.19 -10.92
N ILE A 105 -14.16 -0.94 -12.15
CA ILE A 105 -12.97 -0.15 -12.48
C ILE A 105 -13.12 1.30 -12.01
N VAL A 106 -14.29 1.89 -12.22
CA VAL A 106 -14.55 3.29 -11.89
C VAL A 106 -14.61 3.47 -10.37
N VAL A 107 -15.23 2.53 -9.65
CA VAL A 107 -15.26 2.55 -8.17
C VAL A 107 -13.84 2.48 -7.59
N LEU A 108 -12.96 1.65 -8.17
CA LEU A 108 -11.57 1.56 -7.74
C LEU A 108 -10.80 2.86 -8.02
N HIS A 109 -11.04 3.50 -9.18
CA HIS A 109 -10.44 4.79 -9.51
C HIS A 109 -10.85 5.89 -8.51
N TYR A 110 -12.14 5.97 -8.17
CA TYR A 110 -12.63 6.91 -7.16
C TYR A 110 -12.05 6.62 -5.77
N ALA A 111 -11.89 5.35 -5.40
CA ALA A 111 -11.26 4.98 -4.13
C ALA A 111 -9.79 5.44 -4.06
N MET A 112 -9.04 5.29 -5.15
CA MET A 112 -7.65 5.78 -5.22
C MET A 112 -7.57 7.30 -5.14
N LEU A 113 -8.46 8.00 -5.84
CA LEU A 113 -8.57 9.46 -5.73
C LEU A 113 -8.85 9.89 -4.29
N ASP A 114 -9.83 9.27 -3.63
CA ASP A 114 -10.18 9.58 -2.24
C ASP A 114 -9.00 9.33 -1.28
N ILE A 115 -8.25 8.23 -1.45
CA ILE A 115 -7.04 7.95 -0.69
C ILE A 115 -5.99 9.05 -0.93
N CYS A 116 -5.66 9.35 -2.19
CA CYS A 116 -4.69 10.41 -2.53
C CYS A 116 -5.06 11.74 -1.89
N VAL A 117 -6.29 12.21 -2.10
CA VAL A 117 -6.73 13.51 -1.60
C VAL A 117 -6.69 13.55 -0.08
N LYS A 118 -7.15 12.49 0.61
CA LYS A 118 -7.05 12.41 2.07
C LYS A 118 -5.61 12.48 2.55
N LYS A 119 -4.70 11.73 1.94
CA LYS A 119 -3.29 11.69 2.36
C LYS A 119 -2.54 12.97 2.06
N VAL A 120 -2.78 13.59 0.91
CA VAL A 120 -2.23 14.91 0.58
C VAL A 120 -2.74 15.98 1.56
N ASN A 121 -4.03 15.94 1.92
CA ASN A 121 -4.58 16.86 2.91
C ASN A 121 -3.98 16.63 4.31
N GLU A 122 -3.78 15.37 4.74
CA GLU A 122 -3.06 15.05 5.98
C GLU A 122 -1.64 15.62 5.97
N LEU A 123 -0.89 15.45 4.87
CA LEU A 123 0.46 16.03 4.71
C LEU A 123 0.45 17.56 4.77
N SER A 124 -0.55 18.18 4.16
CA SER A 124 -0.71 19.64 4.16
C SER A 124 -1.04 20.17 5.56
N GLN A 125 -1.91 19.48 6.31
CA GLN A 125 -2.23 19.82 7.71
C GLN A 125 -0.98 19.80 8.60
N HIS A 126 -0.05 18.89 8.33
CA HIS A 126 1.21 18.78 9.07
C HIS A 126 2.35 19.64 8.52
N GLN A 127 2.07 20.55 7.57
CA GLN A 127 3.08 21.44 6.95
C GLN A 127 4.24 20.67 6.29
N MET A 128 3.95 19.48 5.76
CA MET A 128 4.93 18.67 5.02
C MET A 128 4.94 19.00 3.52
N VAL A 129 3.76 19.35 2.99
CA VAL A 129 3.53 19.69 1.57
C VAL A 129 2.61 20.91 1.50
N GLU A 130 2.90 21.82 0.59
CA GLU A 130 2.02 22.92 0.21
C GLU A 130 1.27 22.58 -1.09
N ILE A 131 0.01 22.98 -1.15
CA ILE A 131 -0.84 22.83 -2.33
C ILE A 131 -1.03 24.22 -2.91
N ASP A 132 -0.77 24.37 -4.21
CA ASP A 132 -0.92 25.67 -4.89
C ASP A 132 -2.38 26.15 -4.91
N LYS A 133 -2.59 27.44 -5.21
CA LYS A 133 -3.89 28.12 -5.23
C LYS A 133 -4.90 27.46 -6.19
N ASP A 134 -4.40 26.84 -7.25
CA ASP A 134 -5.22 26.09 -8.20
C ASP A 134 -5.60 24.69 -7.68
N GLY A 135 -5.01 24.23 -6.57
CA GLY A 135 -5.35 22.97 -5.91
C GLY A 135 -4.70 21.72 -6.52
N PHE A 136 -3.84 21.88 -7.53
CA PHE A 136 -3.29 20.77 -8.30
C PHE A 136 -1.82 20.49 -8.03
N LEU A 137 -0.99 21.53 -7.94
CA LEU A 137 0.46 21.39 -7.80
C LEU A 137 0.84 21.14 -6.33
N LEU A 138 1.76 20.21 -6.12
CA LEU A 138 2.29 19.81 -4.82
C LEU A 138 3.74 20.25 -4.69
N SER A 139 4.04 21.06 -3.69
CA SER A 139 5.40 21.51 -3.37
C SER A 139 5.82 21.01 -1.98
N PRO A 140 6.95 20.30 -1.84
CA PRO A 140 7.44 19.85 -0.54
C PRO A 140 8.01 21.02 0.28
N LEU A 141 7.67 21.06 1.56
CA LEU A 141 8.19 22.01 2.55
C LEU A 141 9.43 21.45 3.27
N ASP A 142 10.20 22.32 3.93
CA ASP A 142 11.43 21.91 4.64
C ASP A 142 11.24 20.78 5.65
N PRO A 143 10.17 20.75 6.49
CA PRO A 143 9.90 19.62 7.38
C PRO A 143 9.71 18.29 6.63
N GLY A 144 9.03 18.33 5.49
CA GLY A 144 8.83 17.16 4.62
C GLY A 144 10.15 16.65 4.04
N ARG A 145 11.00 17.57 3.55
CA ARG A 145 12.33 17.23 3.03
C ARG A 145 13.21 16.60 4.11
N LEU A 146 13.20 17.16 5.32
CA LEU A 146 13.96 16.63 6.45
C LEU A 146 13.48 15.23 6.84
N MET A 147 12.16 14.99 6.86
CA MET A 147 11.60 13.67 7.18
C MET A 147 12.08 12.60 6.20
N THR A 148 12.01 12.85 4.89
CA THR A 148 12.46 11.87 3.88
C THR A 148 13.94 11.54 4.03
N VAL A 149 14.78 12.54 4.32
CA VAL A 149 16.23 12.33 4.50
C VAL A 149 16.54 11.56 5.78
N LEU A 150 15.82 11.83 6.88
CA LEU A 150 16.11 11.23 8.18
C LEU A 150 15.61 9.80 8.34
N PHE A 151 14.55 9.42 7.63
CA PHE A 151 13.88 8.13 7.82
C PHE A 151 14.05 7.14 6.66
N GLU A 152 14.90 7.46 5.66
CA GLU A 152 15.16 6.63 4.47
C GLU A 152 13.86 6.08 3.85
N ILE A 153 12.85 6.94 3.72
CA ILE A 153 11.56 6.61 3.11
C ILE A 153 11.62 6.84 1.60
#